data_AF-A0A951SYN6-F1
#
_entry.id   AF-A0A951SYN6-F1
#
_cell.length_a   1.000
_cell.length_b   1.000
_cell.length_c   1.000
_cell.angle_alpha   90.00
_cell.angle_beta   90.00
_cell.angle_gamma   90.00
#
_symmetry.space_group_name_H-M   'P 1'
#
loop_
_entity.id
_entity.type
_entity.pdbx_description
1 polymer ?
#
loop_
_entity_poly.entity_id
_entity_poly.type
_entity_poly.pdbx_seq_one_letter_code
_entity_poly.pdbx_strand_id
1 'polypeptide(L)'
;MNQVTIETQLQNLVKRRDELRRLNEQSIALNQLLRRLSENLEIDHLAKEMVSFLSEQFGIQYYVIFRRKSNGNFTFYHSNAEIGVSHESVEMLQNFSMAGSNDNLHSAVCNRKRYIYFKDIKRSAKSESEINVMKTFPIRTLLIFP
;
A
#
# COMPACT_ATOMS: atom_id res chain seq x y z
N MET A 1 -13.59 -23.17 -41.40
CA MET A 1 -13.43 -21.81 -40.86
C MET A 1 -14.42 -21.42 -39.76
N ASN A 2 -15.65 -21.97 -39.69
CA ASN A 2 -16.63 -21.57 -38.65
C ASN A 2 -16.37 -22.08 -37.22
N GLN A 3 -15.76 -23.26 -37.03
CA GLN A 3 -15.51 -23.81 -35.69
C GLN A 3 -14.50 -22.99 -34.87
N VAL A 4 -13.40 -22.55 -35.52
CA VAL A 4 -12.35 -21.73 -34.88
C VAL A 4 -12.90 -20.39 -34.39
N THR A 5 -13.87 -19.81 -35.12
CA THR A 5 -14.52 -18.55 -34.73
C THR A 5 -15.43 -18.71 -33.51
N ILE A 6 -16.17 -19.83 -33.41
CA ILE A 6 -17.05 -20.13 -32.27
C ILE A 6 -16.23 -20.42 -31.01
N GLU A 7 -15.15 -21.19 -31.11
CA GLU A 7 -14.26 -21.46 -29.97
C GLU A 7 -13.63 -20.17 -29.43
N THR A 8 -13.19 -19.28 -30.32
CA THR A 8 -12.63 -17.98 -29.93
C THR A 8 -13.68 -17.10 -29.23
N GLN A 9 -14.93 -17.12 -29.70
CA GLN A 9 -16.04 -16.40 -29.06
C GLN A 9 -16.38 -16.97 -27.67
N LEU A 10 -16.40 -18.30 -27.53
CA LEU A 10 -16.61 -18.98 -26.25
C LEU A 10 -15.50 -18.64 -25.25
N GLN A 11 -14.24 -18.68 -25.67
CA GLN A 11 -13.11 -18.29 -24.81
C GLN A 11 -13.21 -16.84 -24.34
N ASN A 12 -13.60 -15.92 -25.24
CA ASN A 12 -13.81 -14.52 -24.88
C ASN A 12 -14.98 -14.36 -23.89
N LEU A 13 -16.08 -15.09 -24.07
CA LEU A 13 -17.23 -15.04 -23.15
C LEU A 13 -16.86 -15.58 -21.76
N VAL A 14 -16.12 -16.69 -21.68
CA VAL A 14 -15.63 -17.24 -20.41
C VAL A 14 -14.72 -16.24 -19.71
N LYS A 15 -13.74 -15.67 -20.42
CA LYS A 15 -12.83 -14.67 -19.86
C LYS A 15 -13.57 -13.45 -19.33
N ARG A 16 -14.55 -12.94 -20.09
CA ARG A 16 -15.34 -11.77 -19.71
C ARG A 16 -16.25 -12.05 -18.51
N ARG A 17 -16.82 -13.26 -18.43
CA ARG A 17 -17.58 -13.72 -17.26
C ARG A 17 -16.69 -13.79 -16.02
N ASP A 18 -15.48 -14.34 -16.15
CA ASP A 18 -14.55 -14.47 -15.03
C ASP A 18 -14.03 -13.11 -14.55
N GLU A 19 -13.76 -12.18 -15.48
CA GLU A 19 -13.45 -10.78 -15.17
C GLU A 19 -14.62 -10.09 -14.43
N LEU A 20 -15.85 -10.23 -14.91
CA LEU A 20 -17.04 -9.68 -14.26
C LEU A 20 -17.24 -10.26 -12.86
N ARG A 21 -17.03 -11.57 -12.70
CA ARG A 21 -17.13 -12.22 -11.40
C ARG A 21 -16.09 -11.67 -10.43
N ARG A 22 -14.83 -11.54 -10.86
CA ARG A 22 -13.76 -10.95 -10.06
C ARG A 22 -14.07 -9.50 -9.68
N LEU A 23 -14.56 -8.68 -10.61
CA LEU A 23 -14.95 -7.30 -10.32
C LEU A 23 -16.11 -7.23 -9.31
N ASN A 24 -17.07 -8.14 -9.42
CA ASN A 24 -18.18 -8.22 -8.48
C ASN A 24 -17.72 -8.63 -7.08
N GLU A 25 -16.84 -9.63 -6.98
CA GLU A 25 -16.23 -10.06 -5.71
C GLU A 25 -15.43 -8.91 -5.06
N GLN A 26 -14.65 -8.18 -5.85
CA GLN A 26 -13.93 -6.98 -5.37
C GLN A 26 -14.88 -5.87 -4.92
N SER A 27 -15.99 -5.64 -5.63
CA SER A 27 -16.99 -4.64 -5.26
C SER A 27 -17.71 -4.99 -3.96
N ILE A 28 -18.06 -6.26 -3.76
CA ILE A 28 -18.68 -6.75 -2.52
C ILE A 28 -17.71 -6.58 -1.35
N ALA A 29 -16.46 -7.00 -1.51
CA ALA A 29 -15.44 -6.88 -0.48
C ALA A 29 -15.18 -5.40 -0.11
N LEU A 30 -15.13 -4.50 -1.10
CA LEU A 30 -14.99 -3.07 -0.87
C LEU A 30 -16.18 -2.49 -0.11
N ASN A 31 -17.41 -2.85 -0.47
CA ASN A 31 -18.60 -2.40 0.24
C ASN A 31 -18.65 -2.89 1.69
N GLN A 32 -18.22 -4.13 1.94
CA GLN A 32 -18.11 -4.68 3.29
C GLN A 32 -17.07 -3.92 4.11
N LEU A 33 -15.90 -3.64 3.53
CA LEU A 33 -14.87 -2.82 4.17
C LEU A 33 -15.46 -1.45 4.54
N LEU A 34 -16.04 -0.72 3.58
CA LEU A 34 -16.61 0.61 3.81
C LEU A 34 -17.64 0.63 4.96
N ARG A 35 -18.49 -0.39 5.08
CA ARG A 35 -19.42 -0.53 6.20
C ARG A 35 -18.70 -0.64 7.54
N ARG A 36 -17.72 -1.54 7.64
CA ARG A 36 -16.90 -1.70 8.87
C ARG A 36 -16.19 -0.40 9.25
N LEU A 37 -15.67 0.33 8.26
CA LEU A 37 -14.99 1.61 8.49
C LEU A 37 -15.96 2.71 8.99
N SER A 38 -17.22 2.68 8.54
CA SER A 38 -18.22 3.66 8.96
C SER A 38 -18.74 3.43 10.39
N GLU A 39 -18.66 2.19 10.88
CA GLU A 39 -19.18 1.79 12.20
C GLU A 39 -18.15 2.02 13.33
N ASN A 40 -16.86 2.12 12.99
CA ASN A 40 -15.79 2.25 13.98
C ASN A 40 -14.72 3.27 13.49
N LEU A 41 -14.81 4.50 13.99
CA LEU A 41 -13.96 5.63 13.56
C LEU A 41 -12.56 5.64 14.21
N GLU A 42 -12.24 4.64 15.03
CA GLU A 42 -10.89 4.53 15.58
C GLU A 42 -9.90 4.15 14.48
N ILE A 43 -8.97 5.07 14.18
CA ILE A 43 -8.01 4.95 13.08
C ILE A 43 -7.14 3.69 13.22
N ASP A 44 -6.91 3.19 14.44
CA ASP A 44 -6.16 1.95 14.66
C ASP A 44 -6.93 0.71 14.18
N HIS A 45 -8.25 0.68 14.39
CA HIS A 45 -9.10 -0.39 13.88
C HIS A 45 -9.22 -0.32 12.35
N LEU A 46 -9.41 0.89 11.82
CA LEU A 46 -9.41 1.18 10.38
C LEU A 46 -8.13 0.69 9.70
N ALA A 47 -6.96 1.02 10.26
CA ALA A 47 -5.68 0.60 9.73
C ALA A 47 -5.57 -0.92 9.68
N LYS A 48 -5.97 -1.62 10.76
CA LYS A 48 -5.92 -3.08 10.83
C LYS A 48 -6.84 -3.76 9.81
N GLU A 49 -8.06 -3.27 9.62
CA GLU A 49 -9.00 -3.80 8.63
C GLU A 49 -8.50 -3.56 7.19
N MET A 50 -8.00 -2.35 6.89
CA MET A 50 -7.43 -2.04 5.58
C MET A 50 -6.25 -2.96 5.24
N VAL A 51 -5.41 -3.25 6.23
CA VAL A 51 -4.23 -4.08 6.05
C VAL A 51 -4.60 -5.52 5.80
N SER A 52 -5.54 -6.05 6.57
CA SER A 52 -6.05 -7.41 6.39
C SER A 52 -6.59 -7.58 4.97
N PHE A 53 -7.37 -6.60 4.51
CA PHE A 53 -7.85 -6.54 3.12
C PHE A 53 -6.71 -6.48 2.09
N LEU A 54 -5.71 -5.62 2.28
CA LEU A 54 -4.58 -5.49 1.34
C LEU A 54 -3.72 -6.75 1.26
N SER A 55 -3.54 -7.44 2.38
CA SER A 55 -2.85 -8.73 2.45
C SER A 55 -3.63 -9.81 1.71
N GLU A 56 -4.93 -9.96 2.00
CA GLU A 56 -5.76 -11.01 1.40
C GLU A 56 -5.97 -10.81 -0.12
N GLN A 57 -6.19 -9.57 -0.56
CA GLN A 57 -6.55 -9.28 -1.96
C GLN A 57 -5.34 -9.05 -2.86
N PHE A 58 -4.24 -8.53 -2.31
CA PHE A 58 -3.08 -8.10 -3.11
C PHE A 58 -1.74 -8.69 -2.64
N GLY A 59 -1.72 -9.46 -1.54
CA GLY A 59 -0.49 -10.06 -1.01
C GLY A 59 0.48 -9.05 -0.41
N ILE A 60 0.00 -7.87 0.00
CA ILE A 60 0.84 -6.84 0.62
C ILE A 60 1.09 -7.23 2.08
N GLN A 61 2.34 -7.55 2.40
CA GLN A 61 2.73 -8.10 3.70
C GLN A 61 2.97 -7.03 4.76
N TYR A 62 3.61 -5.92 4.37
CA TYR A 62 4.08 -4.89 5.31
C TYR A 62 3.61 -3.51 4.90
N TYR A 63 3.27 -2.67 5.88
CA TYR A 63 2.87 -1.28 5.69
C TYR A 63 3.42 -0.38 6.79
N VAL A 64 3.54 0.90 6.47
CA VAL A 64 3.82 1.98 7.41
C VAL A 64 2.89 3.15 7.11
N ILE A 65 2.21 3.66 8.12
CA ILE A 65 1.32 4.82 8.04
C ILE A 65 2.03 6.01 8.68
N PHE A 66 2.11 7.10 7.91
CA PHE A 66 2.60 8.38 8.37
C PHE A 66 1.45 9.39 8.45
N ARG A 67 1.43 10.20 9.50
CA ARG A 67 0.52 11.34 9.64
C ARG A 67 1.21 12.60 9.13
N ARG A 68 0.57 13.30 8.20
CA ARG A 68 1.01 14.63 7.76
C ARG A 68 0.51 15.69 8.74
N LYS A 69 1.43 16.46 9.30
CA LYS A 69 1.16 17.61 10.17
C LYS A 69 0.80 18.85 9.35
N SER A 70 0.19 19.85 10.01
CA SER A 70 -0.18 21.13 9.39
C SER A 70 1.01 21.88 8.79
N ASN A 71 2.20 21.74 9.38
CA ASN A 71 3.45 22.30 8.86
C ASN A 71 4.05 21.51 7.67
N GLY A 72 3.36 20.48 7.19
CA GLY A 72 3.79 19.65 6.07
C GLY A 72 4.71 18.49 6.42
N ASN A 73 5.22 18.42 7.66
CA ASN A 73 6.08 17.32 8.11
C ASN A 73 5.28 16.03 8.33
N PHE A 74 5.97 14.90 8.32
CA PHE A 74 5.39 13.58 8.53
C PHE A 74 5.93 12.98 9.82
N THR A 75 5.06 12.36 10.60
CA THR A 75 5.43 11.56 11.77
C THR A 75 4.86 10.17 11.65
N PHE A 76 5.61 9.19 12.13
CA PHE A 76 5.12 7.83 12.27
C PHE A 76 3.78 7.80 13.00
N TYR A 77 2.92 6.89 12.58
CA TYR A 77 1.66 6.64 13.26
C TYR A 77 1.46 5.17 13.59
N HIS A 78 1.55 4.29 12.59
CA HIS A 78 1.28 2.87 12.81
C HIS A 78 1.93 2.01 11.73
N SER A 79 2.29 0.77 12.07
CA SER A 79 2.90 -0.19 11.15
C SER A 79 2.73 -1.63 11.64
N ASN A 80 2.74 -2.59 10.72
CA ASN A 80 2.96 -4.01 11.03
C ASN A 80 4.36 -4.50 10.62
N ALA A 81 5.21 -3.61 10.08
CA ALA A 81 6.58 -3.92 9.68
C ALA A 81 7.50 -4.16 10.89
N GLU A 82 6.96 -4.04 12.10
CA GLU A 82 7.59 -4.41 13.37
C GLU A 82 7.72 -5.95 13.51
N ILE A 83 6.95 -6.72 12.74
CA ILE A 83 7.00 -8.18 12.77
C ILE A 83 8.27 -8.68 12.07
N GLY A 84 9.20 -9.22 12.86
CA GLY A 84 10.43 -9.86 12.35
C GLY A 84 11.67 -8.96 12.30
N VAL A 85 11.60 -7.76 12.88
CA VAL A 85 12.74 -6.83 13.02
C VAL A 85 13.16 -6.66 14.48
N SER A 86 14.39 -6.20 14.72
CA SER A 86 14.92 -5.98 16.07
C SER A 86 14.14 -4.89 16.80
N HIS A 87 14.13 -4.92 18.14
CA HIS A 87 13.50 -3.88 18.96
C HIS A 87 14.02 -2.47 18.61
N GLU A 88 15.33 -2.34 18.37
CA GLU A 88 15.99 -1.11 17.92
C GLU A 88 15.43 -0.59 16.57
N SER A 89 15.09 -1.50 15.65
CA SER A 89 14.51 -1.13 14.35
C SER A 89 13.08 -0.62 14.49
N VAL A 90 12.33 -1.18 15.44
CA VAL A 90 10.98 -0.73 15.79
C VAL A 90 11.03 0.66 16.40
N GLU A 91 11.91 0.89 17.38
CA GLU A 91 12.11 2.20 17.99
C GLU A 91 12.57 3.24 16.96
N MET A 92 13.44 2.85 16.02
CA MET A 92 13.87 3.71 14.93
C MET A 92 12.68 4.15 14.05
N LEU A 93 11.79 3.22 13.68
CA LEU A 93 10.58 3.55 12.92
C LEU A 93 9.62 4.44 13.70
N GLN A 94 9.38 4.14 14.97
CA GLN A 94 8.44 4.88 15.81
C GLN A 94 8.89 6.32 16.07
N ASN A 95 10.21 6.54 16.16
CA ASN A 95 10.80 7.86 16.29
C ASN A 95 11.05 8.56 14.94
N PHE A 96 10.76 7.89 13.82
CA PHE A 96 11.02 8.44 12.51
C PHE A 96 10.09 9.62 12.19
N SER A 97 10.71 10.71 11.76
CA SER A 97 10.01 11.89 11.25
C SER A 97 10.70 12.38 9.98
N MET A 98 9.90 12.91 9.07
CA MET A 98 10.41 13.44 7.80
C MET A 98 9.95 14.88 7.65
N ALA A 99 10.88 15.75 7.26
CA ALA A 99 10.52 17.10 6.86
C ALA A 99 9.67 17.08 5.59
N GLY A 100 8.66 17.95 5.53
CA GLY A 100 7.89 18.20 4.33
C GLY A 100 8.73 19.00 3.33
N SER A 101 9.54 18.34 2.52
CA SER A 101 10.33 18.97 1.46
C SER A 101 9.89 18.50 0.07
N ASN A 102 10.27 19.23 -0.97
CA ASN A 102 10.02 18.83 -2.37
C ASN A 102 10.81 17.57 -2.78
N ASP A 103 11.87 17.24 -2.03
CA ASP A 103 12.72 16.07 -2.28
C ASP A 103 12.23 14.81 -1.56
N ASN A 104 11.17 14.91 -0.74
CA ASN A 104 10.57 13.79 -0.03
C ASN A 104 9.48 13.11 -0.88
N LEU A 105 9.59 11.80 -1.08
CA LEU A 105 8.61 10.99 -1.84
C LEU A 105 7.19 11.10 -1.26
N HIS A 106 7.03 11.14 0.06
CA HIS A 106 5.72 11.30 0.71
C HIS A 106 5.10 12.68 0.42
N SER A 107 5.91 13.75 0.47
CA SER A 107 5.46 15.09 0.06
C SER A 107 5.00 15.10 -1.40
N ALA A 108 5.77 14.47 -2.28
CA ALA A 108 5.45 14.41 -3.71
C ALA A 108 4.12 13.68 -3.96
N VAL A 109 3.88 12.56 -3.28
CA VAL A 109 2.64 11.78 -3.36
C VAL A 109 1.44 12.58 -2.88
N CYS A 110 1.51 13.18 -1.67
CA CYS A 110 0.42 13.97 -1.11
C CYS A 110 0.10 15.22 -1.95
N ASN A 111 1.13 15.92 -2.44
CA ASN A 111 0.94 17.14 -3.25
C ASN A 111 0.35 16.83 -4.63
N ARG A 112 0.77 15.72 -5.27
CA ARG A 112 0.25 15.29 -6.57
C ARG A 112 -1.06 14.53 -6.50
N LYS A 113 -1.49 14.12 -5.29
CA LYS A 113 -2.64 13.23 -5.04
C LYS A 113 -2.60 11.98 -5.93
N ARG A 114 -1.40 11.44 -6.13
CA ARG A 114 -1.14 10.29 -7.00
C ARG A 114 -0.17 9.35 -6.31
N TYR A 115 -0.50 8.06 -6.33
CA TYR A 115 0.39 7.03 -5.80
C TYR A 115 1.71 7.00 -6.56
N ILE A 116 2.75 6.54 -5.88
CA ILE A 116 4.03 6.17 -6.50
C ILE A 116 4.27 4.69 -6.27
N TYR A 117 4.66 3.99 -7.33
CA TYR A 117 4.98 2.58 -7.31
C TYR A 117 6.39 2.37 -7.86
N PHE A 118 7.23 1.72 -7.08
CA PHE A 118 8.55 1.26 -7.50
C PHE A 118 8.61 -0.26 -7.40
N LYS A 119 8.82 -0.89 -8.55
CA LYS A 119 9.16 -2.31 -8.65
C LYS A 119 10.68 -2.44 -8.66
N ASP A 120 11.21 -3.32 -7.81
CA ASP A 120 12.65 -3.59 -7.71
C ASP A 120 13.47 -2.31 -7.46
N ILE A 121 13.23 -1.66 -6.33
CA ILE A 121 13.93 -0.42 -5.96
C ILE A 121 15.45 -0.66 -6.00
N LYS A 122 16.12 0.02 -6.94
CA LYS A 122 17.57 0.09 -6.95
C LYS A 122 18.01 0.81 -5.68
N ARG A 123 19.00 0.25 -4.98
CA ARG A 123 19.61 0.86 -3.79
C ARG A 123 20.40 2.11 -4.18
N SER A 124 19.68 3.19 -4.47
CA SER A 124 20.24 4.51 -4.77
C SER A 124 19.47 5.54 -3.94
N ALA A 125 19.49 5.38 -2.62
CA ALA A 125 19.05 6.44 -1.72
C ALA A 125 20.03 7.61 -1.81
N LYS A 126 19.51 8.84 -1.80
CA LYS A 126 20.31 10.06 -1.89
C LYS A 126 20.60 10.67 -0.51
N SER A 127 19.84 10.30 0.51
CA SER A 127 20.03 10.76 1.89
C SER A 127 20.45 9.63 2.84
N GLU A 128 21.25 9.96 3.86
CA GLU A 128 21.72 8.99 4.86
C GLU A 128 20.57 8.34 5.66
N SER A 129 19.50 9.10 5.93
CA SER A 129 18.31 8.59 6.61
C SER A 129 17.60 7.53 5.77
N GLU A 130 17.45 7.75 4.46
CA GLU A 130 16.89 6.75 3.55
C GLU A 130 17.81 5.53 3.41
N ILE A 131 19.14 5.73 3.38
CA ILE A 131 20.11 4.62 3.33
C ILE A 131 19.96 3.70 4.55
N ASN A 132 19.84 4.28 5.75
CA ASN A 132 19.68 3.50 6.97
C ASN A 132 18.33 2.76 6.99
N VAL A 133 17.24 3.41 6.61
CA VAL A 133 15.93 2.74 6.49
C VAL A 133 15.96 1.60 5.46
N MET A 134 16.62 1.79 4.30
CA MET A 134 16.75 0.74 3.27
C MET A 134 17.65 -0.43 3.67
N LYS A 135 18.61 -0.21 4.58
CA LYS A 135 19.45 -1.28 5.15
C LYS A 135 18.69 -2.08 6.20
N THR A 136 17.94 -1.40 7.05
CA THR A 136 17.15 -2.01 8.12
C THR A 136 15.95 -2.77 7.57
N PHE A 137 15.29 -2.21 6.54
CA PHE A 137 14.14 -2.83 5.89
C PHE A 137 14.52 -3.17 4.44
N PRO A 138 14.74 -4.46 4.10
CA PRO A 138 15.09 -4.87 2.74
C PRO A 138 13.86 -4.79 1.81
N ILE A 139 13.40 -3.57 1.54
CA ILE A 139 12.24 -3.28 0.71
C ILE A 139 12.62 -3.47 -0.75
N ARG A 140 12.02 -4.48 -1.39
CA ARG A 140 12.18 -4.72 -2.83
C ARG A 140 11.18 -3.94 -3.67
N THR A 141 9.96 -3.80 -3.17
CA THR A 141 8.84 -3.14 -3.86
C THR A 141 8.22 -2.15 -2.90
N LEU A 142 8.00 -0.92 -3.37
CA LEU A 142 7.41 0.16 -2.57
C LEU A 142 6.22 0.75 -3.29
N LEU A 143 5.13 0.92 -2.54
CA LEU A 143 3.92 1.57 -2.97
C LEU A 143 3.54 2.60 -1.92
N ILE A 144 3.41 3.86 -2.33
CA ILE A 144 3.06 4.97 -1.44
C ILE A 144 1.75 5.58 -1.94
N PHE A 145 0.77 5.67 -1.04
CA PHE A 145 -0.48 6.38 -1.24
C PHE A 145 -0.50 7.70 -0.44
N PRO A 146 -1.20 8.74 -0.93
CA PRO A 146 -1.33 10.02 -0.24
C PRO A 146 -2.20 9.95 1.02
#